data_AF-A0A7S3GDD2-F1
#
_entry.id   AF-A0A7S3GDD2-F1
#
_cell.length_a   1.000
_cell.length_b   1.000
_cell.length_c   1.000
_cell.angle_alpha   90.00
_cell.angle_beta   90.00
_cell.angle_gamma   90.00
#
_symmetry.space_group_name_H-M   'P 1'
#
loop_
_entity.id
_entity.type
_entity.pdbx_description
1 polymer ?
#
loop_
_entity_poly.entity_id
_entity_poly.type
_entity_poly.pdbx_seq_one_letter_code
_entity_poly.pdbx_strand_id
1 'polypeptide(L)'
;EDISLPLEEGVYPFLYAACCDEVGLVPMKKHVGIDPTAARSAFELNSNNKPFNAMLDSGALVCSSLYRYSASPSDKFRSLQRDIELLAGGRRTSFSQADYIRKKAEAYDIQAIAHFLQSENALDTTVDCDMVVDFLLQSQCILVNTEVASAIAATLAKGGKSPRDGRRALSKDAVRATLTIMLGAGMDYNSGRWASNIGEPAKCTSNGLISTVLSGKFGLALYCPRAPDGSNFMPYTYGFF
;
A
#
# COMPACT_ATOMS: atom_id res chain seq x y z
N GLU A 1 -24.57 6.99 3.42
CA GLU A 1 -23.64 8.12 3.55
C GLU A 1 -22.28 7.70 3.02
N ASP A 2 -21.54 8.62 2.40
CA ASP A 2 -20.16 8.37 1.98
C ASP A 2 -19.25 8.42 3.20
N ILE A 3 -18.84 7.24 3.68
CA ILE A 3 -17.95 7.11 4.84
C ILE A 3 -16.53 7.43 4.39
N SER A 4 -15.91 8.40 5.07
CA SER A 4 -14.49 8.73 4.91
C SER A 4 -13.68 7.97 5.95
N LEU A 5 -12.61 7.30 5.52
CA LEU A 5 -11.77 6.45 6.35
C LEU A 5 -10.29 6.59 5.95
N PRO A 6 -9.35 6.36 6.89
CA PRO A 6 -7.93 6.30 6.58
C PRO A 6 -7.63 5.20 5.55
N LEU A 7 -6.70 5.46 4.64
CA LEU A 7 -6.28 4.50 3.62
C LEU A 7 -5.51 3.31 4.20
N GLU A 8 -4.86 3.49 5.36
CA GLU A 8 -4.07 2.48 6.07
C GLU A 8 -3.11 1.71 5.13
N GLU A 9 -3.02 0.39 5.27
CA GLU A 9 -2.17 -0.48 4.43
C GLU A 9 -2.56 -0.43 2.95
N GLY A 10 -3.72 0.16 2.63
CA GLY A 10 -4.15 0.45 1.27
C GLY A 10 -3.19 1.37 0.54
N VAL A 11 -2.32 2.10 1.24
CA VAL A 11 -1.29 2.97 0.63
C VAL A 11 -0.08 2.19 0.09
N TYR A 12 0.15 0.96 0.55
CA TYR A 12 1.35 0.18 0.25
C TYR A 12 1.52 -0.11 -1.26
N PRO A 13 0.48 -0.54 -1.99
CA PRO A 13 0.58 -0.72 -3.43
C PRO A 13 0.98 0.57 -4.18
N PHE A 14 0.55 1.74 -3.68
CA PHE A 14 0.82 3.02 -4.32
C PHE A 14 2.26 3.47 -4.09
N LEU A 15 2.76 3.35 -2.86
CA LEU A 15 4.17 3.62 -2.56
C LEU A 15 5.09 2.74 -3.42
N TYR A 16 4.78 1.46 -3.53
CA TYR A 16 5.53 0.55 -4.40
C TYR A 16 5.48 0.97 -5.87
N ALA A 17 4.29 1.30 -6.39
CA ALA A 17 4.12 1.72 -7.77
C ALA A 17 4.89 3.01 -8.08
N ALA A 18 4.81 4.01 -7.20
CA ALA A 18 5.51 5.27 -7.34
C ALA A 18 7.03 5.08 -7.31
N CYS A 19 7.53 4.25 -6.38
CA CYS A 19 8.96 3.91 -6.35
C CYS A 19 9.40 3.16 -7.61
N CYS A 20 8.56 2.28 -8.17
CA CYS A 20 8.84 1.63 -9.44
C CYS A 20 8.97 2.62 -10.61
N ASP A 21 8.20 3.71 -10.62
CA ASP A 21 8.29 4.75 -11.64
C ASP A 21 9.48 5.69 -11.44
N GLU A 22 9.80 6.03 -10.19
CA GLU A 22 10.88 6.97 -9.86
C GLU A 22 12.26 6.31 -9.90
N VAL A 23 12.39 5.14 -9.28
CA VAL A 23 13.67 4.42 -9.12
C VAL A 23 13.89 3.43 -10.29
N GLY A 24 12.80 2.94 -10.89
CA GLY A 24 12.81 1.94 -11.95
C GLY A 24 12.67 0.50 -11.44
N LEU A 25 12.03 -0.36 -12.24
CA LEU A 25 11.73 -1.74 -11.87
C LEU A 25 12.97 -2.59 -11.52
N VAL A 26 14.06 -2.44 -12.28
CA VAL A 26 15.26 -3.28 -12.08
C VAL A 26 15.97 -2.90 -10.78
N PRO A 27 16.23 -1.62 -10.48
CA PRO A 27 16.69 -1.20 -9.16
C PRO A 27 15.76 -1.61 -8.03
N MET A 28 14.43 -1.48 -8.18
CA MET A 28 13.48 -1.81 -7.11
C MET A 28 13.57 -3.26 -6.62
N LYS A 29 13.88 -4.22 -7.50
CA LYS A 29 14.10 -5.64 -7.12
C LYS A 29 15.31 -5.84 -6.18
N LYS A 30 16.20 -4.85 -6.07
CA LYS A 30 17.30 -4.86 -5.10
C LYS A 30 16.85 -4.48 -3.70
N HIS A 31 15.71 -3.81 -3.56
CA HIS A 31 15.23 -3.28 -2.28
C HIS A 31 14.05 -4.09 -1.73
N VAL A 32 13.13 -4.52 -2.59
CA VAL A 32 11.92 -5.23 -2.16
C VAL A 32 11.70 -6.47 -3.04
N GLY A 33 11.35 -7.60 -2.40
CA GLY A 33 11.00 -8.84 -3.08
C GLY A 33 9.63 -8.79 -3.77
N ILE A 34 9.28 -9.93 -4.39
CA ILE A 34 7.97 -10.17 -5.01
C ILE A 34 7.33 -11.45 -4.48
N ASP A 35 7.88 -11.97 -3.38
CA ASP A 35 7.49 -13.25 -2.80
C ASP A 35 6.08 -13.11 -2.20
N PRO A 36 5.22 -14.13 -2.31
CA PRO A 36 3.97 -14.17 -1.55
C PRO A 36 4.25 -13.98 -0.05
N THR A 37 3.22 -13.55 0.70
CA THR A 37 3.34 -13.40 2.15
C THR A 37 3.62 -14.77 2.80
N ALA A 38 4.90 -15.03 3.06
CA ALA A 38 5.41 -16.26 3.69
C ALA A 38 6.12 -16.00 5.02
N ALA A 39 6.36 -14.72 5.35
CA ALA A 39 6.95 -14.30 6.61
C ALA A 39 6.10 -14.78 7.79
N ARG A 40 6.75 -15.37 8.79
CA ARG A 40 6.12 -15.86 10.02
C ARG A 40 6.14 -14.81 11.13
N SER A 41 6.95 -13.77 10.97
CA SER A 41 7.00 -12.61 11.84
C SER A 41 7.34 -11.35 11.04
N ALA A 42 7.14 -10.18 11.65
CA ALA A 42 7.51 -8.91 11.05
C ALA A 42 9.04 -8.68 10.95
N PHE A 43 9.84 -9.53 11.61
CA PHE A 43 11.30 -9.47 11.68
C PHE A 43 11.96 -10.54 10.80
N GLU A 44 11.35 -10.85 9.66
CA GLU A 44 11.84 -11.87 8.73
C GLU A 44 12.07 -11.27 7.34
N LEU A 45 13.22 -11.58 6.76
CA LEU A 45 13.60 -11.19 5.40
C LEU A 45 13.72 -12.44 4.52
N ASN A 46 13.61 -12.27 3.21
CA ASN A 46 13.84 -13.36 2.28
C ASN A 46 15.33 -13.72 2.19
N SER A 47 15.64 -14.77 1.42
CA SER A 47 17.02 -15.28 1.25
C SER A 47 18.03 -14.27 0.68
N ASN A 48 17.57 -13.11 0.21
CA ASN A 48 18.40 -12.04 -0.33
C ASN A 48 18.50 -10.81 0.61
N ASN A 49 18.14 -10.97 1.89
CA ASN A 49 18.09 -9.92 2.92
C ASN A 49 17.21 -8.72 2.56
N LYS A 50 16.02 -8.99 2.02
CA LYS A 50 15.03 -7.97 1.66
C LYS A 50 13.67 -8.33 2.24
N PRO A 51 12.77 -7.35 2.44
CA PRO A 51 11.37 -7.64 2.65
C PRO A 51 10.83 -8.56 1.57
N PHE A 52 9.99 -9.54 1.95
CA PHE A 52 9.38 -10.49 1.03
C PHE A 52 8.62 -9.78 -0.10
N ASN A 53 7.85 -8.75 0.24
CA ASN A 53 7.11 -7.94 -0.71
C ASN A 53 6.73 -6.58 -0.11
N ALA A 54 6.19 -5.70 -0.96
CA ALA A 54 5.79 -4.35 -0.58
C ALA A 54 4.44 -4.27 0.16
N MET A 55 3.69 -5.37 0.29
CA MET A 55 2.38 -5.39 0.98
C MET A 55 2.51 -5.61 2.48
N LEU A 56 3.74 -5.84 2.97
CA LEU A 56 4.09 -5.90 4.39
C LEU A 56 4.68 -4.58 4.86
N ASP A 57 4.56 -4.30 6.16
CA ASP A 57 5.13 -3.09 6.78
C ASP A 57 6.62 -2.93 6.47
N SER A 58 7.38 -4.02 6.49
CA SER A 58 8.80 -4.02 6.15
C SER A 58 9.07 -3.53 4.73
N GLY A 59 8.24 -3.95 3.76
CA GLY A 59 8.35 -3.52 2.38
C GLY A 59 7.86 -2.08 2.18
N ALA A 60 6.80 -1.70 2.89
CA ALA A 60 6.26 -0.34 2.89
C ALA A 60 7.26 0.67 3.48
N LEU A 61 8.00 0.30 4.54
CA LEU A 61 9.08 1.12 5.11
C LEU A 61 10.22 1.34 4.11
N VAL A 62 10.64 0.28 3.39
CA VAL A 62 11.65 0.41 2.33
C VAL A 62 11.15 1.28 1.17
N CYS A 63 9.89 1.13 0.74
CA CYS A 63 9.31 2.04 -0.25
C CYS A 63 9.23 3.47 0.28
N SER A 64 8.87 3.65 1.55
CA SER A 64 8.82 4.95 2.21
C SER A 64 10.17 5.65 2.27
N SER A 65 11.29 4.94 2.42
CA SER A 65 12.61 5.57 2.37
C SER A 65 13.00 6.00 0.95
N LEU A 66 12.62 5.23 -0.07
CA LEU A 66 12.96 5.47 -1.48
C LEU A 66 12.10 6.54 -2.15
N TYR A 67 10.82 6.66 -1.77
CA TYR A 67 9.87 7.59 -2.40
C TYR A 67 10.38 9.04 -2.28
N ARG A 68 10.50 9.76 -3.40
CA ARG A 68 10.99 11.15 -3.44
C ARG A 68 12.21 11.37 -2.54
N TYR A 69 13.21 10.48 -2.63
CA TYR A 69 14.35 10.38 -1.71
C TYR A 69 14.97 11.73 -1.28
N SER A 70 15.15 12.67 -2.21
CA SER A 70 15.78 13.98 -1.96
C SER A 70 14.82 15.09 -1.51
N ALA A 71 13.52 14.81 -1.38
CA ALA A 71 12.52 15.82 -1.01
C ALA A 71 12.49 16.05 0.50
N SER A 72 12.10 17.27 0.89
CA SER A 72 11.78 17.55 2.30
C SER A 72 10.59 16.70 2.76
N PRO A 73 10.45 16.41 4.06
CA PRO A 73 9.34 15.60 4.58
C PRO A 73 7.95 16.14 4.20
N SER A 74 7.78 17.47 4.25
CA SER A 74 6.51 18.12 3.91
C SER A 74 6.22 18.05 2.40
N ASP A 75 7.24 18.17 1.55
CA ASP A 75 7.09 18.03 0.10
C ASP A 75 6.83 16.58 -0.29
N LYS A 76 7.42 15.62 0.41
CA LYS A 76 7.21 14.18 0.22
C LYS A 76 5.76 13.81 0.51
N PHE A 77 5.22 14.21 1.66
CA PHE A 77 3.79 13.99 1.98
C PHE A 77 2.85 14.68 0.97
N ARG A 78 3.11 15.94 0.63
CA ARG A 78 2.30 16.68 -0.36
C ARG A 78 2.34 16.02 -1.74
N SER A 79 3.49 15.49 -2.15
CA SER A 79 3.63 14.75 -3.41
C SER A 79 2.82 13.47 -3.39
N LEU A 80 2.88 12.71 -2.29
CA LEU A 80 2.11 11.48 -2.16
C LEU A 80 0.60 11.76 -2.24
N GLN A 81 0.13 12.78 -1.52
CA GLN A 81 -1.28 13.16 -1.57
C GLN A 81 -1.72 13.52 -3.00
N ARG A 82 -0.90 14.28 -3.74
CA ARG A 82 -1.16 14.60 -5.15
C ARG A 82 -1.16 13.38 -6.05
N ASP A 83 -0.24 12.44 -5.83
CA ASP A 83 -0.15 11.20 -6.61
C ASP A 83 -1.41 10.33 -6.38
N ILE A 84 -1.91 10.26 -5.14
CA ILE A 84 -3.18 9.59 -4.80
C ILE A 84 -4.38 10.31 -5.45
N GLU A 85 -4.44 11.64 -5.41
CA GLU A 85 -5.49 12.41 -6.09
C GLU A 85 -5.46 12.19 -7.61
N LEU A 86 -4.27 12.06 -8.21
CA LEU A 86 -4.10 11.75 -9.63
C LEU A 86 -4.59 10.35 -9.97
N LEU A 87 -4.28 9.36 -9.12
CA LEU A 87 -4.81 7.99 -9.21
C LEU A 87 -6.34 7.97 -9.07
N ALA A 88 -6.91 8.82 -8.23
CA ALA A 88 -8.34 8.95 -8.02
C ALA A 88 -9.06 9.77 -9.11
N GLY A 89 -8.37 10.12 -10.21
CA GLY A 89 -8.93 10.90 -11.32
C GLY A 89 -9.24 12.35 -10.94
N GLY A 90 -8.39 12.95 -10.12
CA GLY A 90 -8.49 14.34 -9.67
C GLY A 90 -9.45 14.57 -8.50
N ARG A 91 -10.01 13.51 -7.90
CA ARG A 91 -10.76 13.63 -6.64
C ARG A 91 -9.83 14.08 -5.54
N ARG A 92 -10.26 15.07 -4.75
CA ARG A 92 -9.51 15.54 -3.59
C ARG A 92 -9.54 14.52 -2.47
N THR A 93 -8.45 14.44 -1.74
CA THR A 93 -8.35 13.65 -0.50
C THR A 93 -8.15 14.58 0.68
N SER A 94 -8.37 14.08 1.88
CA SER A 94 -8.09 14.81 3.12
C SER A 94 -7.10 14.01 3.97
N PHE A 95 -6.75 14.52 5.14
CA PHE A 95 -5.82 13.88 6.06
C PHE A 95 -6.41 13.88 7.47
N SER A 96 -6.30 12.75 8.16
CA SER A 96 -6.76 12.64 9.55
C SER A 96 -5.59 12.87 10.51
N GLN A 97 -5.50 14.09 11.04
CA GLN A 97 -4.54 14.42 12.09
C GLN A 97 -4.78 13.59 13.35
N ALA A 98 -6.04 13.30 13.69
CA ALA A 98 -6.41 12.51 14.86
C ALA A 98 -5.92 11.07 14.76
N ASP A 99 -6.14 10.41 13.61
CA ASP A 99 -5.65 9.05 13.38
C ASP A 99 -4.12 8.99 13.35
N TYR A 100 -3.47 9.99 12.75
CA TYR A 100 -2.00 10.09 12.76
C TYR A 100 -1.43 10.23 14.16
N ILE A 101 -1.97 11.12 15.00
CA ILE A 101 -1.52 11.27 16.41
C ILE A 101 -1.70 9.95 17.17
N ARG A 102 -2.86 9.29 17.00
CA ARG A 102 -3.13 8.00 17.64
C ARG A 102 -2.14 6.93 17.20
N LYS A 103 -2.01 6.73 15.88
CA LYS A 103 -1.07 5.73 15.31
C LYS A 103 0.36 6.00 15.76
N LYS A 104 0.81 7.26 15.76
CA LYS A 104 2.16 7.63 16.19
C LYS A 104 2.42 7.29 17.67
N ALA A 105 1.42 7.42 18.54
CA ALA A 105 1.56 7.04 19.94
C ALA A 105 1.70 5.52 20.15
N GLU A 106 1.28 4.70 19.18
CA GLU A 106 1.22 3.24 19.27
C GLU A 106 2.16 2.53 18.27
N ALA A 107 2.99 3.27 17.53
CA ALA A 107 3.78 2.76 16.40
C ALA A 107 5.05 1.97 16.78
N TYR A 108 5.11 1.39 17.98
CA TYR A 108 6.31 0.71 18.50
C TYR A 108 6.77 -0.43 17.58
N ASP A 109 5.84 -1.22 17.04
CA ASP A 109 6.17 -2.33 16.16
C ASP A 109 6.79 -1.84 14.85
N ILE A 110 6.22 -0.79 14.24
CA ILE A 110 6.72 -0.20 12.98
C ILE A 110 8.11 0.42 13.21
N GLN A 111 8.34 1.06 14.35
CA GLN A 111 9.67 1.57 14.74
C GLN A 111 10.68 0.44 14.89
N ALA A 112 10.31 -0.65 15.56
CA ALA A 112 11.17 -1.81 15.73
C ALA A 112 11.52 -2.45 14.38
N ILE A 113 10.55 -2.59 13.46
CA ILE A 113 10.79 -3.11 12.11
C ILE A 113 11.74 -2.19 11.34
N ALA A 114 11.59 -0.86 11.44
CA ALA A 114 12.48 0.08 10.76
C ALA A 114 13.95 -0.09 11.21
N HIS A 115 14.19 -0.16 12.52
CA HIS A 115 15.54 -0.39 13.06
C HIS A 115 16.08 -1.78 12.71
N PHE A 116 15.23 -2.81 12.72
CA PHE A 116 15.61 -4.15 12.27
C PHE A 116 16.05 -4.16 10.80
N LEU A 117 15.29 -3.51 9.92
CA LEU A 117 15.66 -3.38 8.51
C LEU A 117 17.00 -2.66 8.34
N GLN A 118 17.25 -1.65 9.17
CA GLN A 118 18.52 -0.92 9.16
C GLN A 118 19.68 -1.78 9.65
N SER A 119 19.50 -2.60 10.70
CA SER A 119 20.56 -3.52 11.17
C SER A 119 20.88 -4.60 10.14
N GLU A 120 19.90 -5.02 9.34
CA GLU A 120 20.05 -5.99 8.26
C GLU A 120 20.53 -5.36 6.94
N ASN A 121 20.79 -4.05 6.89
CA ASN A 121 21.12 -3.30 5.66
C ASN A 121 20.05 -3.41 4.55
N ALA A 122 18.82 -3.78 4.90
CA ALA A 122 17.67 -3.75 4.01
C ALA A 122 17.09 -2.34 3.87
N LEU A 123 17.24 -1.52 4.92
CA LEU A 123 17.08 -0.08 4.90
C LEU A 123 18.48 0.57 4.88
N ASP A 124 18.66 1.64 4.12
CA ASP A 124 19.93 2.37 4.06
C ASP A 124 20.31 2.91 5.46
N THR A 125 21.55 2.67 5.89
CA THR A 125 22.05 3.04 7.21
C THR A 125 22.22 4.56 7.39
N THR A 126 22.21 5.32 6.30
CA THR A 126 22.25 6.79 6.32
C THR A 126 20.87 7.42 6.51
N VAL A 127 19.80 6.65 6.39
CA VAL A 127 18.42 7.14 6.52
C VAL A 127 18.00 7.17 7.98
N ASP A 128 17.32 8.25 8.37
CA ASP A 128 16.70 8.37 9.69
C ASP A 128 15.43 7.52 9.77
N CYS A 129 15.44 6.50 10.63
CA CYS A 129 14.30 5.60 10.83
C CYS A 129 13.04 6.34 11.29
N ASP A 130 13.16 7.33 12.18
CA ASP A 130 12.00 8.06 12.69
C ASP A 130 11.32 8.84 11.56
N MET A 131 12.11 9.40 10.64
CA MET A 131 11.59 10.12 9.47
C MET A 131 10.87 9.20 8.48
N VAL A 132 11.38 7.98 8.27
CA VAL A 132 10.73 6.98 7.40
C VAL A 132 9.44 6.48 8.02
N VAL A 133 9.46 6.18 9.33
CA VAL A 133 8.29 5.76 10.08
C VAL A 133 7.23 6.86 10.07
N ASP A 134 7.62 8.10 10.37
CA ASP A 134 6.68 9.24 10.38
C ASP A 134 6.00 9.43 9.02
N PHE A 135 6.76 9.35 7.93
CA PHE A 135 6.20 9.42 6.58
C PHE A 135 5.22 8.27 6.29
N LEU A 136 5.57 7.02 6.65
CA LEU A 136 4.66 5.88 6.48
C LEU A 136 3.37 6.07 7.28
N LEU A 137 3.45 6.49 8.54
CA LEU A 137 2.26 6.74 9.37
C LEU A 137 1.40 7.87 8.81
N GLN A 138 2.00 8.95 8.31
CA GLN A 138 1.26 10.01 7.62
C GLN A 138 0.56 9.48 6.36
N SER A 139 1.26 8.67 5.55
CA SER A 139 0.71 8.10 4.31
C SER A 139 -0.55 7.24 4.54
N GLN A 140 -0.57 6.49 5.64
CA GLN A 140 -1.70 5.66 6.06
C GLN A 140 -2.92 6.48 6.51
N CYS A 141 -2.73 7.74 6.91
CA CYS A 141 -3.79 8.60 7.45
C CYS A 141 -4.42 9.53 6.40
N ILE A 142 -4.15 9.31 5.11
CA ILE A 142 -4.87 9.95 4.02
C ILE A 142 -6.29 9.39 3.96
N LEU A 143 -7.28 10.28 4.01
CA LEU A 143 -8.70 9.95 4.05
C LEU A 143 -9.24 9.72 2.64
N VAL A 144 -9.91 8.58 2.46
CA VAL A 144 -10.59 8.16 1.24
C VAL A 144 -11.98 7.63 1.56
N ASN A 145 -12.87 7.60 0.57
CA ASN A 145 -14.10 6.82 0.60
C ASN A 145 -14.06 5.71 -0.47
N THR A 146 -15.09 4.88 -0.53
CA THR A 146 -15.16 3.79 -1.53
C THR A 146 -15.18 4.32 -2.97
N GLU A 147 -15.73 5.52 -3.23
CA GLU A 147 -15.65 6.15 -4.57
C GLU A 147 -14.21 6.50 -4.97
N VAL A 148 -13.42 7.04 -4.04
CA VAL A 148 -12.00 7.37 -4.26
C VAL A 148 -11.19 6.08 -4.44
N ALA A 149 -11.36 5.11 -3.56
CA ALA A 149 -10.65 3.84 -3.63
C ALA A 149 -10.98 3.06 -4.92
N SER A 150 -12.25 3.04 -5.36
CA SER A 150 -12.66 2.40 -6.62
C SER A 150 -12.12 3.16 -7.85
N ALA A 151 -12.07 4.49 -7.82
CA ALA A 151 -11.45 5.28 -8.87
C ALA A 151 -9.95 4.97 -9.01
N ILE A 152 -9.24 4.83 -7.89
CA ILE A 152 -7.83 4.43 -7.87
C ILE A 152 -7.68 3.02 -8.47
N ALA A 153 -8.50 2.06 -8.03
CA ALA A 153 -8.51 0.70 -8.58
C ALA A 153 -8.78 0.70 -10.09
N ALA A 154 -9.68 1.56 -10.58
CA ALA A 154 -10.00 1.68 -12.00
C ALA A 154 -8.82 2.27 -12.81
N THR A 155 -8.05 3.20 -12.23
CA THR A 155 -6.81 3.71 -12.82
C THR A 155 -5.76 2.61 -12.96
N LEU A 156 -5.62 1.74 -11.95
CA LEU A 156 -4.76 0.55 -12.04
C LEU A 156 -5.28 -0.43 -13.09
N ALA A 157 -6.58 -0.71 -13.13
CA ALA A 157 -7.20 -1.59 -14.14
C ALA A 157 -6.93 -1.10 -15.57
N LYS A 158 -6.77 0.22 -15.77
CA LYS A 158 -6.46 0.84 -17.06
C LYS A 158 -4.97 1.08 -17.30
N GLY A 159 -4.09 0.40 -16.56
CA GLY A 159 -2.64 0.48 -16.76
C GLY A 159 -2.05 1.83 -16.40
N GLY A 160 -2.58 2.46 -15.35
CA GLY A 160 -2.06 3.69 -14.76
C GLY A 160 -2.59 4.97 -15.40
N LYS A 161 -3.59 4.88 -16.28
CA LYS A 161 -4.26 6.04 -16.88
C LYS A 161 -5.67 6.16 -16.30
N SER A 162 -5.98 7.26 -15.63
CA SER A 162 -7.29 7.45 -15.01
C SER A 162 -8.38 7.44 -16.10
N PRO A 163 -9.41 6.61 -15.96
CA PRO A 163 -10.51 6.56 -16.93
C PRO A 163 -11.40 7.80 -16.85
N ARG A 164 -11.33 8.57 -15.76
CA ARG A 164 -12.17 9.74 -15.51
C ARG A 164 -11.67 10.99 -16.22
N ASP A 165 -10.38 11.28 -16.11
CA ASP A 165 -9.76 12.51 -16.61
C ASP A 165 -8.71 12.26 -17.70
N GLY A 166 -8.41 11.00 -18.00
CA GLY A 166 -7.44 10.61 -19.02
C GLY A 166 -5.98 10.89 -18.67
N ARG A 167 -5.66 11.34 -17.46
CA ARG A 167 -4.27 11.61 -17.06
C ARG A 167 -3.56 10.32 -16.68
N ARG A 168 -2.26 10.25 -16.97
CA ARG A 168 -1.41 9.12 -16.55
C ARG A 168 -0.87 9.40 -15.15
N ALA A 169 -1.24 8.55 -14.20
CA ALA A 169 -0.74 8.57 -12.83
C ALA A 169 0.50 7.68 -12.67
N LEU A 170 0.53 6.54 -13.36
CA LEU A 170 1.61 5.55 -13.25
C LEU A 170 2.00 5.00 -14.63
N SER A 171 3.23 4.53 -14.78
CA SER A 171 3.63 3.75 -15.95
C SER A 171 2.92 2.40 -15.99
N LYS A 172 2.78 1.82 -17.19
CA LYS A 172 2.20 0.47 -17.35
C LYS A 172 3.04 -0.59 -16.64
N ASP A 173 4.35 -0.39 -16.58
CA ASP A 173 5.30 -1.31 -16.00
C ASP A 173 5.22 -1.33 -14.47
N ALA A 174 5.13 -0.15 -13.84
CA ALA A 174 4.86 -0.05 -12.40
C ALA A 174 3.51 -0.66 -12.05
N VAL A 175 2.44 -0.35 -12.81
CA VAL A 175 1.12 -0.95 -12.55
C VAL A 175 1.17 -2.48 -12.65
N ARG A 176 1.81 -3.04 -13.68
CA ARG A 176 1.95 -4.49 -13.82
C ARG A 176 2.69 -5.10 -12.62
N ALA A 177 3.78 -4.49 -12.18
CA ALA A 177 4.53 -4.97 -11.03
C ALA A 177 3.69 -4.93 -9.75
N THR A 178 2.99 -3.82 -9.50
CA THR A 178 2.11 -3.66 -8.34
C THR A 178 0.98 -4.68 -8.33
N LEU A 179 0.28 -4.87 -9.45
CA LEU A 179 -0.82 -5.85 -9.55
C LEU A 179 -0.33 -7.28 -9.34
N THR A 180 0.90 -7.59 -9.78
CA THR A 180 1.52 -8.91 -9.56
C THR A 180 1.71 -9.20 -8.07
N ILE A 181 2.22 -8.23 -7.31
CA ILE A 181 2.41 -8.39 -5.86
C ILE A 181 1.07 -8.41 -5.13
N MET A 182 0.12 -7.54 -5.51
CA MET A 182 -1.22 -7.51 -4.91
C MET A 182 -1.91 -8.88 -5.02
N LEU A 183 -1.77 -9.57 -6.14
CA LEU A 183 -2.34 -10.92 -6.33
C LEU A 183 -1.78 -11.94 -5.32
N GLY A 184 -0.47 -11.90 -5.05
CA GLY A 184 0.20 -12.88 -4.19
C GLY A 184 0.27 -12.53 -2.70
N ALA A 185 0.11 -11.24 -2.35
CA ALA A 185 0.41 -10.76 -1.00
C ALA A 185 -0.58 -9.70 -0.46
N GLY A 186 -1.51 -9.19 -1.27
CA GLY A 186 -2.32 -8.05 -0.85
C GLY A 186 -3.47 -8.37 0.10
N MET A 187 -3.85 -9.64 0.24
CA MET A 187 -4.87 -10.10 1.20
C MET A 187 -4.24 -10.74 2.45
N ASP A 188 -3.01 -10.31 2.79
CA ASP A 188 -2.20 -10.80 3.90
C ASP A 188 -2.09 -12.35 3.86
N TYR A 189 -2.29 -13.02 4.99
CA TYR A 189 -2.26 -14.50 5.09
C TYR A 189 -3.36 -15.20 4.27
N ASN A 190 -4.39 -14.47 3.79
CA ASN A 190 -5.45 -15.02 2.94
C ASN A 190 -5.14 -14.91 1.44
N SER A 191 -4.01 -14.33 1.04
CA SER A 191 -3.68 -14.10 -0.37
C SER A 191 -3.71 -15.37 -1.22
N GLY A 192 -3.24 -16.51 -0.69
CA GLY A 192 -3.32 -17.79 -1.39
C GLY A 192 -4.76 -18.28 -1.63
N ARG A 193 -5.65 -18.13 -0.65
CA ARG A 193 -7.08 -18.48 -0.80
C ARG A 193 -7.79 -17.54 -1.76
N TRP A 194 -7.50 -16.24 -1.65
CA TRP A 194 -8.06 -15.23 -2.53
C TRP A 194 -7.64 -15.45 -3.99
N ALA A 195 -6.36 -15.71 -4.25
CA ALA A 195 -5.87 -16.02 -5.59
C ALA A 195 -6.50 -17.29 -6.16
N SER A 196 -6.74 -18.32 -5.33
CA SER A 196 -7.38 -19.56 -5.76
C SER A 196 -8.87 -19.41 -6.09
N ASN A 197 -9.62 -18.60 -5.33
CA ASN A 197 -11.07 -18.49 -5.45
C ASN A 197 -11.51 -17.34 -6.36
N ILE A 198 -10.85 -16.18 -6.26
CA ILE A 198 -11.21 -14.94 -6.96
C ILE A 198 -10.25 -14.68 -8.12
N GLY A 199 -8.95 -14.87 -7.90
CA GLY A 199 -7.92 -14.74 -8.94
C GLY A 199 -7.60 -13.31 -9.40
N GLU A 200 -8.12 -12.28 -8.72
CA GLU A 200 -7.91 -10.87 -9.07
C GLU A 200 -6.96 -10.18 -8.07
N PRO A 201 -6.09 -9.26 -8.50
CA PRO A 201 -5.27 -8.46 -7.58
C PRO A 201 -6.11 -7.65 -6.60
N ALA A 202 -5.84 -7.76 -5.31
CA ALA A 202 -6.54 -7.00 -4.28
C ALA A 202 -5.63 -6.54 -3.14
N LYS A 203 -6.06 -5.55 -2.37
CA LYS A 203 -5.46 -5.16 -1.09
C LYS A 203 -6.56 -5.00 -0.03
N CYS A 204 -6.39 -5.63 1.12
CA CYS A 204 -7.19 -5.37 2.31
C CYS A 204 -6.46 -4.46 3.31
N THR A 205 -7.22 -3.81 4.18
CA THR A 205 -6.70 -2.96 5.26
C THR A 205 -7.26 -3.40 6.60
N SER A 206 -6.61 -2.97 7.68
CA SER A 206 -7.02 -3.33 9.04
C SER A 206 -8.40 -2.77 9.41
N ASN A 207 -8.76 -1.61 8.85
CA ASN A 207 -10.06 -0.96 9.01
C ASN A 207 -11.19 -1.51 8.13
N GLY A 208 -10.91 -2.50 7.26
CA GLY A 208 -11.93 -3.19 6.48
C GLY A 208 -12.22 -2.64 5.07
N LEU A 209 -11.36 -1.75 4.56
CA LEU A 209 -11.33 -1.42 3.14
C LEU A 209 -10.73 -2.59 2.35
N ILE A 210 -11.39 -2.98 1.27
CA ILE A 210 -10.89 -3.94 0.29
C ILE A 210 -10.96 -3.28 -1.08
N SER A 211 -9.81 -3.19 -1.76
CA SER A 211 -9.71 -2.69 -3.13
C SER A 211 -9.26 -3.82 -4.04
N THR A 212 -9.99 -4.05 -5.14
CA THR A 212 -9.67 -5.11 -6.12
C THR A 212 -9.69 -4.57 -7.54
N VAL A 213 -8.81 -5.11 -8.38
CA VAL A 213 -8.54 -4.59 -9.72
C VAL A 213 -8.76 -5.69 -10.76
N LEU A 214 -9.80 -5.54 -11.60
CA LEU A 214 -10.02 -6.42 -12.73
C LEU A 214 -9.34 -5.81 -13.96
N SER A 215 -8.15 -6.31 -14.27
CA SER A 215 -7.28 -5.76 -15.31
C SER A 215 -7.99 -5.63 -16.66
N GLY A 216 -7.97 -4.41 -17.22
CA GLY A 216 -8.63 -4.08 -18.50
C GLY A 216 -10.14 -3.85 -18.42
N LYS A 217 -10.80 -4.11 -17.29
CA LYS A 217 -12.26 -4.01 -17.12
C LYS A 217 -12.65 -2.86 -16.19
N PHE A 218 -12.52 -3.03 -14.88
CA PHE A 218 -12.91 -2.03 -13.86
C PHE A 218 -12.15 -2.25 -12.55
N GLY A 219 -12.23 -1.26 -11.65
CA GLY A 219 -11.78 -1.37 -10.27
C GLY A 219 -12.96 -1.31 -9.32
N LEU A 220 -12.86 -2.02 -8.19
CA LEU A 220 -13.90 -2.09 -7.16
C LEU A 220 -13.28 -1.79 -5.80
N ALA A 221 -14.02 -1.07 -4.97
CA ALA A 221 -13.69 -0.91 -3.56
C ALA A 221 -14.92 -1.21 -2.71
N LEU A 222 -14.71 -1.98 -1.65
CA LEU A 222 -15.70 -2.39 -0.68
C LEU A 222 -15.22 -1.93 0.69
N TYR A 223 -16.13 -1.44 1.53
CA TYR A 223 -15.83 -1.15 2.92
C TYR A 223 -16.73 -2.00 3.80
N CYS A 224 -16.11 -2.83 4.64
CA CYS A 224 -16.81 -3.64 5.61
C CYS A 224 -16.11 -3.48 6.97
N PRO A 225 -16.66 -2.68 7.91
CA PRO A 225 -16.03 -2.48 9.21
C PRO A 225 -15.87 -3.81 9.94
N ARG A 226 -14.81 -3.94 10.74
CA ARG A 226 -14.59 -5.13 11.57
C ARG A 226 -15.78 -5.37 12.50
N ALA A 227 -16.05 -6.64 12.76
CA ALA A 227 -17.04 -7.01 13.76
C ALA A 227 -16.58 -6.56 15.17
N PRO A 228 -17.51 -6.27 16.09
CA PRO A 228 -17.19 -5.81 17.45
C PRO A 228 -16.31 -6.76 18.26
N ASP A 229 -16.25 -8.04 17.88
CA ASP A 229 -15.43 -9.08 18.50
C ASP A 229 -13.98 -9.12 17.97
N GLY A 230 -13.60 -8.17 17.11
CA GLY A 230 -12.28 -8.08 16.50
C GLY A 230 -12.06 -9.05 15.34
N SER A 231 -13.04 -9.89 15.03
CA SER A 231 -12.98 -10.78 13.88
C SER A 231 -13.00 -9.98 12.58
N ASN A 232 -12.16 -10.42 11.65
CA ASN A 232 -12.13 -9.90 10.30
C ASN A 232 -13.45 -10.30 9.63
N PHE A 233 -14.41 -9.36 9.55
CA PHE A 233 -15.54 -9.48 8.62
C PHE A 233 -15.01 -9.25 7.21
N MET A 234 -14.23 -10.21 6.74
CA MET A 234 -13.79 -10.26 5.36
C MET A 234 -14.90 -10.97 4.59
N PRO A 235 -15.47 -10.38 3.53
CA PRO A 235 -16.62 -10.94 2.80
C PRO A 235 -16.43 -12.40 2.34
N TYR A 236 -15.17 -12.81 2.15
CA TYR A 236 -14.79 -14.15 1.71
C TYR A 236 -14.65 -15.19 2.84
N THR A 237 -14.66 -14.81 4.13
CA THR A 237 -14.66 -15.78 5.24
C THR A 237 -15.99 -16.54 5.32
N TYR A 238 -17.06 -16.00 4.73
CA TYR A 238 -18.43 -16.53 4.82
C TYR A 238 -19.03 -16.97 3.47
N GLY A 239 -18.19 -17.18 2.44
CA GLY A 239 -18.64 -17.81 1.18
C GLY A 239 -19.49 -16.93 0.27
N PHE A 240 -19.42 -15.61 0.39
CA PHE A 240 -19.94 -14.71 -0.65
C PHE A 240 -18.88 -14.52 -1.73
N PHE A 241 -18.63 -15.55 -2.55
CA PHE A 241 -18.15 -15.53 -3.95
C PHE A 241 -17.98 -16.98 -4.43
#